data_AF-A0A7K4NN04-F1
#
_entry.id   AF-A0A7K4NN04-F1
#
_cell.length_a   1.000
_cell.length_b   1.000
_cell.length_c   1.000
_cell.angle_alpha   90.00
_cell.angle_beta   90.00
_cell.angle_gamma   90.00
#
_symmetry.space_group_name_H-M   'P 1'
#
loop_
_entity.id
_entity.type
_entity.pdbx_description
1 polymer ?
#
loop_
_entity_poly.entity_id
_entity_poly.type
_entity_poly.pdbx_seq_one_letter_code
_entity_poly.pdbx_strand_id
1 'polypeptide(L)'
;MPRKTITVIAFLSFFIVISGLSPVFASSQLEVTIDPNSDTAYAKMVYQRSINIDYSDGGNLAETMNGKIEKISFTAISSNPSVQSLIANLNSYFVSQGSQANVSDLSLEYKSTLTGRSTSMSVDYTIVLRPTIENIVIKHGSGNDPTLLDVDWRGFGVLGPVVINTPTYGDVEINLPISSFEKFTPSLALSLKASNAAELLSTRLMDGDEIKAQPIGNWHFLFDPTGIGVDAKQYGFETGTVISSFTMGESSIREGLIREQIHQAVFDSDKQYLVTSFESSGNASIDIIGFANRDVLGDSEIFGVTPTAPEGYASTSAGEFPAFILYGMAGMAAMGGVAIFIISQRKLRKEGKNLQQIGIDPTQLTSVQTSASSRGYQTVRGEAQVTGLEDYNQHRSYYDEEKPQVEEKSEDKPSSKRGAMPKGFKPEK
;
A
#
# COMPACT_ATOMS: atom_id res chain seq x y z
N MET A 1 32.47 23.06 35.57
CA MET A 1 32.05 21.66 35.30
C MET A 1 31.96 20.95 36.64
N PRO A 2 31.00 20.02 36.87
CA PRO A 2 30.26 19.19 35.90
C PRO A 2 28.85 19.77 35.65
N ARG A 3 28.28 19.92 34.45
CA ARG A 3 28.01 19.01 33.31
C ARG A 3 27.32 17.71 33.73
N LYS A 4 26.12 17.51 33.15
CA LYS A 4 25.17 16.38 33.29
C LYS A 4 24.13 16.64 34.38
N THR A 5 22.96 17.16 33.98
CA THR A 5 21.58 16.73 34.33
C THR A 5 20.60 17.88 33.99
N ILE A 6 20.60 18.38 32.75
CA ILE A 6 19.52 19.23 32.19
C ILE A 6 19.33 18.80 30.74
N THR A 7 18.87 17.58 30.53
CA THR A 7 18.38 17.09 29.24
C THR A 7 17.56 15.86 29.58
N VAL A 8 16.23 15.93 29.44
CA VAL A 8 15.26 14.82 29.25
C VAL A 8 13.82 15.27 29.52
N ILE A 9 13.56 16.43 30.16
CA ILE A 9 12.19 16.96 30.32
C ILE A 9 12.01 18.28 29.55
N ALA A 10 12.29 18.24 28.24
CA ALA A 10 12.02 19.34 27.32
C ALA A 10 11.65 18.86 25.89
N PHE A 11 11.30 17.58 25.72
CA PHE A 11 10.96 17.02 24.40
C PHE A 11 9.45 16.84 24.17
N LEU A 12 8.61 17.04 25.19
CA LEU A 12 7.15 16.83 25.08
C LEU A 12 6.33 18.12 25.11
N SER A 13 6.96 19.27 25.38
CA SER A 13 6.29 20.58 25.51
C SER A 13 6.58 21.54 24.35
N PHE A 14 7.42 21.16 23.38
CA PHE A 14 7.59 21.90 22.13
C PHE A 14 6.63 21.44 21.02
N PHE A 15 5.86 20.36 21.25
CA PHE A 15 4.90 19.80 20.29
C PHE A 15 3.48 20.41 20.37
N ILE A 16 3.24 21.40 21.25
CA ILE A 16 1.91 22.04 21.42
C ILE A 16 1.99 23.56 21.23
N VAL A 17 2.72 24.00 20.20
CA VAL A 17 2.47 25.27 19.53
C VAL A 17 2.27 25.02 18.03
N ILE A 18 1.45 24.02 17.71
CA ILE A 18 0.77 23.89 16.42
C ILE A 18 -0.65 24.42 16.63
N SER A 19 -0.77 25.73 16.89
CA SER A 19 -2.08 26.40 16.93
C SER A 19 -2.49 26.72 15.50
N GLY A 20 -2.92 25.68 14.79
CA GLY A 20 -3.38 25.73 13.42
C GLY A 20 -3.68 24.31 12.97
N LEU A 21 -4.81 23.79 13.44
CA LEU A 21 -5.37 22.48 13.11
C LEU A 21 -5.40 22.26 11.59
N SER A 22 -4.36 21.66 11.01
CA SER A 22 -4.57 20.77 9.87
C SER A 22 -4.95 19.42 10.48
N PRO A 23 -6.15 18.89 10.22
CA PRO A 23 -6.41 17.50 10.54
C PRO A 23 -5.40 16.68 9.75
N VAL A 24 -4.57 15.91 10.46
CA VAL A 24 -3.67 14.94 9.83
C VAL A 24 -4.53 13.77 9.38
N PHE A 25 -5.20 13.95 8.25
CA PHE A 25 -5.94 12.90 7.56
C PHE A 25 -4.97 11.86 7.00
N ALA A 26 -5.45 10.62 6.79
CA ALA A 26 -4.72 9.54 6.13
C ALA A 26 -3.98 10.03 4.87
N SER A 27 -2.75 9.57 4.62
CA SER A 27 -2.01 9.94 3.40
C SER A 27 -2.75 9.48 2.14
N SER A 28 -3.37 8.30 2.22
CA SER A 28 -4.30 7.74 1.26
C SER A 28 -5.53 7.18 1.97
N GLN A 29 -6.72 7.48 1.45
CA GLN A 29 -7.99 6.99 1.98
C GLN A 29 -8.83 6.38 0.86
N LEU A 30 -8.99 5.06 0.90
CA LEU A 30 -9.88 4.34 -0.01
C LEU A 30 -11.25 4.11 0.64
N GLU A 31 -12.30 4.48 -0.06
CA GLU A 31 -13.68 4.08 0.22
C GLU A 31 -14.25 3.45 -1.05
N VAL A 32 -14.78 2.23 -0.97
CA VAL A 32 -15.43 1.60 -2.11
C VAL A 32 -16.57 0.70 -1.67
N THR A 33 -17.64 0.71 -2.46
CA THR A 33 -18.72 -0.26 -2.39
C THR A 33 -18.74 -1.08 -3.68
N ILE A 34 -18.78 -2.40 -3.54
CA ILE A 34 -18.76 -3.36 -4.65
C ILE A 34 -20.09 -4.11 -4.69
N ASP A 35 -20.78 -4.02 -5.83
CA ASP A 35 -21.86 -4.93 -6.19
C ASP A 35 -21.32 -6.05 -7.10
N PRO A 36 -21.19 -7.29 -6.59
CA PRO A 36 -20.62 -8.41 -7.36
C PRO A 36 -21.46 -8.80 -8.59
N ASN A 37 -22.70 -8.30 -8.72
CA ASN A 37 -23.55 -8.56 -9.89
C ASN A 37 -23.31 -7.56 -11.03
N SER A 38 -22.69 -6.42 -10.74
CA SER A 38 -22.57 -5.29 -11.67
C SER A 38 -21.24 -5.27 -12.44
N ASP A 39 -20.26 -6.10 -12.04
CA ASP A 39 -18.86 -6.06 -12.50
C ASP A 39 -18.21 -4.66 -12.44
N THR A 40 -18.80 -3.79 -11.63
CA THR A 40 -18.44 -2.38 -11.50
C THR A 40 -18.30 -2.02 -10.03
N ALA A 41 -17.31 -1.18 -9.72
CA ALA A 41 -17.12 -0.61 -8.40
C ALA A 41 -17.02 0.92 -8.50
N TYR A 42 -17.69 1.60 -7.58
CA TYR A 42 -17.58 3.05 -7.43
C TYR A 42 -16.69 3.34 -6.23
N ALA A 43 -15.47 3.79 -6.52
CA ALA A 43 -14.50 4.08 -5.47
C ALA A 43 -14.31 5.58 -5.28
N LYS A 44 -13.76 5.93 -4.13
CA LYS A 44 -13.23 7.26 -3.80
C LYS A 44 -11.87 7.04 -3.17
N MET A 45 -10.86 7.68 -3.73
CA MET A 45 -9.52 7.73 -3.17
C MET A 45 -9.15 9.17 -2.87
N VAL A 46 -8.77 9.46 -1.63
CA VAL A 46 -8.28 10.77 -1.21
C VAL A 46 -6.80 10.65 -0.91
N TYR A 47 -5.99 11.56 -1.44
CA TYR A 47 -4.58 11.71 -1.09
C TYR A 47 -4.32 13.05 -0.45
N GLN A 48 -3.62 13.05 0.68
CA GLN A 48 -3.33 14.26 1.44
C GLN A 48 -1.88 14.26 1.93
N ARG A 49 -1.24 15.42 1.79
CA ARG A 49 0.13 15.67 2.27
C ARG A 49 0.24 17.13 2.67
N SER A 50 0.99 17.41 3.72
CA SER A 50 1.35 18.78 4.11
C SER A 50 2.86 18.92 4.11
N ILE A 51 3.36 20.01 3.53
CA ILE A 51 4.78 20.33 3.53
C ILE A 51 4.98 21.64 4.27
N ASN A 52 5.74 21.61 5.35
CA ASN A 52 6.05 22.77 6.17
C ASN A 52 7.51 23.19 5.96
N ILE A 53 7.75 24.49 5.87
CA ILE A 53 9.09 25.07 5.94
C ILE A 53 9.17 25.95 7.19
N ASP A 54 10.11 25.64 8.07
CA ASP A 54 10.37 26.38 9.29
C ASP A 54 11.40 27.50 9.03
N TYR A 55 11.05 28.71 9.41
CA TYR A 55 11.91 29.90 9.40
C TYR A 55 11.75 30.70 10.70
N SER A 56 11.56 30.01 11.82
CA SER A 56 11.45 30.59 13.17
C SER A 56 12.70 31.38 13.58
N ASP A 57 13.86 31.05 13.02
CA ASP A 57 15.12 31.81 13.16
C ASP A 57 15.21 33.06 12.25
N GLY A 58 14.10 33.45 11.62
CA GLY A 58 13.98 34.59 10.71
C GLY A 58 14.59 34.34 9.33
N GLY A 59 15.06 35.41 8.68
CA GLY A 59 15.58 35.36 7.31
C GLY A 59 14.55 35.81 6.27
N ASN A 60 14.95 35.81 5.00
CA ASN A 60 14.14 36.37 3.91
C ASN A 60 12.79 35.67 3.74
N LEU A 61 12.70 34.38 4.07
CA LEU A 61 11.42 33.66 4.02
C LEU A 61 10.43 34.17 5.06
N ALA A 62 10.88 34.55 6.26
CA ALA A 62 10.02 35.12 7.29
C ALA A 62 9.40 36.45 6.84
N GLU A 63 10.14 37.26 6.10
CA GLU A 63 9.68 38.56 5.59
C GLU A 63 8.76 38.40 4.38
N THR A 64 9.10 37.51 3.45
CA THR A 64 8.40 37.37 2.16
C THR A 64 7.15 36.49 2.21
N MET A 65 7.11 35.53 3.13
CA MET A 65 6.00 34.58 3.23
C MET A 65 4.93 34.99 4.23
N ASN A 66 5.24 35.85 5.22
CA ASN A 66 4.29 36.21 6.26
C ASN A 66 3.00 36.84 5.69
N GLY A 67 1.86 36.19 5.95
CA GLY A 67 0.55 36.63 5.47
C GLY A 67 0.23 36.26 4.02
N LYS A 68 1.16 35.61 3.30
CA LYS A 68 0.93 35.16 1.92
C LYS A 68 0.00 33.95 1.91
N ILE A 69 -1.04 34.00 1.08
CA ILE A 69 -1.96 32.89 0.84
C ILE A 69 -2.14 32.75 -0.66
N GLU A 70 -1.83 31.56 -1.19
CA GLU A 70 -2.03 31.21 -2.59
C GLU A 70 -2.81 29.90 -2.68
N LYS A 71 -3.68 29.78 -3.69
CA LYS A 71 -4.52 28.60 -3.84
C LYS A 71 -4.72 28.23 -5.31
N ILE A 72 -4.59 26.94 -5.60
CA ILE A 72 -5.10 26.32 -6.82
C ILE A 72 -6.19 25.35 -6.39
N SER A 73 -7.34 25.42 -7.04
CA SER A 73 -8.41 24.46 -6.83
C SER A 73 -9.27 24.36 -8.07
N PHE A 74 -9.50 23.13 -8.54
CA PHE A 74 -10.34 22.84 -9.70
C PHE A 74 -10.88 21.41 -9.62
N THR A 75 -11.89 21.15 -10.43
CA THR A 75 -12.37 19.80 -10.73
C THR A 75 -12.18 19.52 -12.22
N ALA A 76 -12.00 18.24 -12.56
CA ALA A 76 -11.96 17.77 -13.93
C ALA A 76 -12.63 16.40 -14.03
N ILE A 77 -13.19 16.10 -15.19
CA ILE A 77 -13.87 14.83 -15.46
C ILE A 77 -13.34 14.22 -16.76
N SER A 78 -13.73 12.99 -17.06
CA SER A 78 -13.30 12.22 -18.24
C SER A 78 -13.47 12.90 -19.60
N SER A 79 -14.32 13.92 -19.75
CA SER A 79 -14.39 14.71 -20.99
C SER A 79 -13.13 15.55 -21.25
N ASN A 80 -12.27 15.74 -20.24
CA ASN A 80 -10.98 16.40 -20.35
C ASN A 80 -9.90 15.40 -20.85
N PRO A 81 -9.20 15.68 -21.97
CA PRO A 81 -8.15 14.79 -22.50
C PRO A 81 -7.00 14.49 -21.52
N SER A 82 -6.66 15.42 -20.63
CA SER A 82 -5.66 15.18 -19.57
C SER A 82 -6.17 14.19 -18.51
N VAL A 83 -7.48 14.17 -18.23
CA VAL A 83 -8.08 13.17 -17.33
C VAL A 83 -8.11 11.79 -17.99
N GLN A 84 -8.33 11.70 -19.31
CA GLN A 84 -8.17 10.44 -20.05
C GLN A 84 -6.74 9.89 -19.96
N SER A 85 -5.74 10.78 -20.01
CA SER A 85 -4.34 10.39 -19.80
C SER A 85 -4.10 9.88 -18.38
N LEU A 86 -4.72 10.50 -17.37
CA LEU A 86 -4.70 10.03 -15.98
C LEU A 86 -5.35 8.65 -15.83
N ILE A 87 -6.50 8.41 -16.48
CA ILE A 87 -7.15 7.08 -16.52
C ILE A 87 -6.18 6.04 -17.10
N ALA A 88 -5.49 6.34 -18.20
CA ALA A 88 -4.51 5.44 -18.79
C ALA A 88 -3.34 5.12 -17.83
N ASN A 89 -2.88 6.12 -17.05
CA ASN A 89 -1.83 5.92 -16.05
C ASN A 89 -2.31 5.05 -14.88
N LEU A 90 -3.54 5.27 -14.37
CA LEU A 90 -4.15 4.43 -13.34
C LEU A 90 -4.29 2.98 -13.83
N ASN A 91 -4.77 2.78 -15.05
CA ASN A 91 -4.89 1.45 -15.65
C ASN A 91 -3.52 0.77 -15.81
N SER A 92 -2.49 1.54 -16.17
CA SER A 92 -1.12 1.01 -16.22
C SER A 92 -0.64 0.56 -14.84
N TYR A 93 -0.97 1.32 -13.79
CA TYR A 93 -0.69 0.94 -12.41
C TYR A 93 -1.44 -0.34 -12.01
N PHE A 94 -2.74 -0.46 -12.30
CA PHE A 94 -3.54 -1.65 -11.97
C PHE A 94 -2.92 -2.91 -12.55
N VAL A 95 -2.56 -2.86 -13.84
CA VAL A 95 -1.90 -3.99 -14.49
C VAL A 95 -0.50 -4.26 -13.92
N SER A 96 0.23 -3.25 -13.44
CA SER A 96 1.50 -3.48 -12.74
C SER A 96 1.34 -4.17 -11.38
N GLN A 97 0.17 -4.04 -10.74
CA GLN A 97 -0.20 -4.74 -9.51
C GLN A 97 -0.82 -6.12 -9.77
N GLY A 98 -0.91 -6.57 -11.03
CA GLY A 98 -1.51 -7.86 -11.39
C GLY A 98 -3.03 -7.86 -11.52
N SER A 99 -3.69 -6.71 -11.33
CA SER A 99 -5.14 -6.57 -11.44
C SER A 99 -5.60 -6.63 -12.91
N GLN A 100 -6.75 -7.26 -13.13
CA GLN A 100 -7.48 -7.25 -14.40
C GLN A 100 -8.46 -6.07 -14.53
N ALA A 101 -8.77 -5.40 -13.41
CA ALA A 101 -9.70 -4.29 -13.38
C ALA A 101 -9.16 -3.09 -14.18
N ASN A 102 -10.07 -2.21 -14.59
CA ASN A 102 -9.71 -0.93 -15.21
C ASN A 102 -10.67 0.19 -14.82
N VAL A 103 -10.14 1.40 -14.72
CA VAL A 103 -10.89 2.64 -14.65
C VAL A 103 -11.47 2.95 -16.02
N SER A 104 -12.79 3.13 -16.11
CA SER A 104 -13.50 3.53 -17.33
C SER A 104 -13.96 4.99 -17.31
N ASP A 105 -14.18 5.54 -16.12
CA ASP A 105 -14.55 6.93 -15.89
C ASP A 105 -13.86 7.47 -14.63
N LEU A 106 -13.59 8.77 -14.59
CA LEU A 106 -12.89 9.42 -13.49
C LEU A 106 -13.38 10.86 -13.30
N SER A 107 -13.75 11.17 -12.06
CA SER A 107 -13.83 12.54 -11.56
C SER A 107 -12.65 12.84 -10.64
N LEU A 108 -12.05 14.01 -10.84
CA LEU A 108 -10.89 14.51 -10.12
C LEU A 108 -11.25 15.83 -9.43
N GLU A 109 -10.92 15.95 -8.16
CA GLU A 109 -10.82 17.22 -7.44
C GLU A 109 -9.37 17.42 -7.00
N TYR A 110 -8.84 18.61 -7.28
CA TYR A 110 -7.50 18.99 -6.86
C TYR A 110 -7.55 20.28 -6.05
N LYS A 111 -6.77 20.32 -4.97
CA LYS A 111 -6.52 21.52 -4.17
C LYS A 111 -5.07 21.55 -3.71
N SER A 112 -4.43 22.70 -3.91
CA SER A 112 -3.15 23.05 -3.28
C SER A 112 -3.29 24.44 -2.67
N THR A 113 -2.92 24.58 -1.40
CA THR A 113 -3.00 25.86 -0.68
C THR A 113 -1.68 26.13 0.03
N LEU A 114 -1.02 27.22 -0.35
CA LEU A 114 0.14 27.73 0.35
C LEU A 114 -0.31 28.76 1.37
N THR A 115 0.14 28.61 2.62
CA THR A 115 -0.11 29.53 3.73
C THR A 115 1.19 29.89 4.41
N GLY A 116 1.64 31.13 4.26
CA GLY A 116 2.79 31.67 4.95
C GLY A 116 2.42 32.39 6.24
N ARG A 117 3.13 32.08 7.31
CA ARG A 117 2.95 32.64 8.67
C ARG A 117 4.21 33.41 9.07
N SER A 118 4.24 33.95 10.29
CA SER A 118 5.39 34.72 10.77
C SER A 118 6.67 33.90 10.96
N THR A 119 6.55 32.60 11.24
CA THR A 119 7.69 31.71 11.56
C THR A 119 7.74 30.44 10.72
N SER A 120 6.75 30.19 9.87
CA SER A 120 6.69 28.99 9.03
C SER A 120 5.73 29.17 7.86
N MET A 121 5.93 28.42 6.78
CA MET A 121 4.93 28.27 5.73
C MET A 121 4.50 26.82 5.59
N SER A 122 3.25 26.59 5.20
CA SER A 122 2.77 25.27 4.79
C SER A 122 2.27 25.29 3.35
N VAL A 123 2.40 24.17 2.65
CA VAL A 123 1.67 23.87 1.43
C VAL A 123 0.89 22.59 1.66
N ASP A 124 -0.43 22.71 1.60
CA ASP A 124 -1.36 21.63 1.88
C ASP A 124 -1.99 21.13 0.57
N TYR A 125 -1.84 19.83 0.30
CA TYR A 125 -2.28 19.17 -0.91
C TYR A 125 -3.48 18.27 -0.62
N THR A 126 -4.46 18.25 -1.53
CA THR A 126 -5.57 17.30 -1.51
C THR A 126 -5.93 16.93 -2.93
N ILE A 127 -5.96 15.62 -3.20
CA ILE A 127 -6.38 15.04 -4.47
C ILE A 127 -7.50 14.06 -4.16
N VAL A 128 -8.66 14.23 -4.77
CA VAL A 128 -9.77 13.28 -4.64
C VAL A 128 -10.05 12.68 -6.01
N LEU A 129 -9.86 11.38 -6.13
CA LEU A 129 -10.23 10.60 -7.31
C LEU A 129 -11.53 9.85 -7.02
N ARG A 130 -12.46 9.88 -7.97
CA ARG A 130 -13.70 9.09 -7.93
C ARG A 130 -13.81 8.29 -9.21
N PRO A 131 -13.10 7.15 -9.31
CA PRO A 131 -13.16 6.31 -10.49
C PRO A 131 -14.41 5.42 -10.49
N THR A 132 -14.89 5.14 -11.70
CA THR A 132 -15.68 3.95 -12.01
C THR A 132 -14.70 2.86 -12.44
N ILE A 133 -14.65 1.77 -11.69
CA ILE A 133 -13.75 0.64 -11.93
C ILE A 133 -14.59 -0.52 -12.48
N GLU A 134 -14.17 -1.10 -13.59
CA GLU A 134 -14.82 -2.21 -14.29
C GLU A 134 -13.92 -3.45 -14.30
N ASN A 135 -14.50 -4.60 -14.71
CA ASN A 135 -13.81 -5.88 -14.84
C ASN A 135 -13.23 -6.38 -13.50
N ILE A 136 -13.94 -6.11 -12.40
CA ILE A 136 -13.55 -6.56 -11.05
C ILE A 136 -13.93 -8.01 -10.79
N VAL A 137 -14.85 -8.60 -11.56
CA VAL A 137 -15.28 -9.99 -11.43
C VAL A 137 -14.35 -10.88 -12.25
N ILE A 138 -13.57 -11.73 -11.57
CA ILE A 138 -12.73 -12.75 -12.19
C ILE A 138 -13.64 -13.87 -12.73
N LYS A 139 -14.64 -14.25 -11.94
CA LYS A 139 -15.58 -15.31 -12.29
C LYS A 139 -16.90 -15.13 -11.55
N HIS A 140 -18.00 -15.10 -12.30
CA HIS A 140 -19.34 -15.15 -11.69
C HIS A 140 -19.60 -16.51 -11.05
N GLY A 141 -20.17 -16.47 -9.84
CA GLY A 141 -20.69 -17.63 -9.13
C GLY A 141 -22.12 -17.98 -9.55
N SER A 142 -22.62 -19.11 -9.06
CA SER A 142 -24.01 -19.52 -9.22
C SER A 142 -24.47 -20.39 -8.06
N GLY A 143 -25.66 -20.11 -7.50
CA GLY A 143 -26.17 -20.83 -6.34
C GLY A 143 -25.28 -20.61 -5.11
N ASN A 144 -24.65 -21.69 -4.63
CA ASN A 144 -23.71 -21.65 -3.52
C ASN A 144 -22.24 -21.42 -3.97
N ASP A 145 -21.98 -21.43 -5.28
CA ASP A 145 -20.63 -21.13 -5.78
C ASP A 145 -20.38 -19.62 -5.69
N PRO A 146 -19.27 -19.18 -5.08
CA PRO A 146 -19.00 -17.76 -4.88
C PRO A 146 -18.61 -17.06 -6.19
N THR A 147 -19.02 -15.79 -6.32
CA THR A 147 -18.45 -14.86 -7.30
C THR A 147 -17.07 -14.43 -6.83
N LEU A 148 -16.06 -14.57 -7.68
CA LEU A 148 -14.67 -14.21 -7.39
C LEU A 148 -14.40 -12.79 -7.87
N LEU A 149 -13.89 -11.94 -6.97
CA LEU A 149 -13.56 -10.55 -7.21
C LEU A 149 -12.06 -10.31 -7.12
N ASP A 150 -11.53 -9.59 -8.09
CA ASP A 150 -10.21 -8.96 -8.09
C ASP A 150 -10.22 -7.75 -7.15
N VAL A 151 -9.20 -7.70 -6.28
CA VAL A 151 -8.95 -6.61 -5.34
C VAL A 151 -7.46 -6.23 -5.31
N ASP A 152 -6.70 -6.58 -6.35
CA ASP A 152 -5.29 -6.17 -6.47
C ASP A 152 -5.14 -4.70 -6.86
N TRP A 153 -6.19 -4.08 -7.40
CA TRP A 153 -6.26 -2.65 -7.67
C TRP A 153 -6.43 -1.79 -6.41
N ARG A 154 -6.72 -2.39 -5.25
CA ARG A 154 -6.88 -1.62 -3.99
C ARG A 154 -5.57 -0.92 -3.66
N GLY A 155 -5.65 0.31 -3.16
CA GLY A 155 -4.44 1.12 -2.97
C GLY A 155 -3.85 1.64 -4.29
N PHE A 156 -4.70 1.83 -5.31
CA PHE A 156 -4.24 2.39 -6.57
C PHE A 156 -3.50 3.71 -6.38
N GLY A 157 -2.55 3.98 -7.27
CA GLY A 157 -1.76 5.21 -7.31
C GLY A 157 -1.37 5.55 -8.75
N VAL A 158 -0.56 6.62 -8.89
CA VAL A 158 -0.08 7.05 -10.21
C VAL A 158 1.42 7.32 -10.16
N LEU A 159 2.16 6.69 -11.07
CA LEU A 159 3.60 6.90 -11.19
C LEU A 159 3.91 8.14 -12.03
N GLY A 160 4.90 8.91 -11.59
CA GLY A 160 5.43 10.06 -12.32
C GLY A 160 4.52 11.30 -12.35
N PRO A 161 4.89 12.33 -13.11
CA PRO A 161 4.12 13.57 -13.19
C PRO A 161 2.73 13.37 -13.81
N VAL A 162 1.74 14.11 -13.31
CA VAL A 162 0.39 14.15 -13.88
C VAL A 162 0.01 15.59 -14.15
N VAL A 163 -0.09 15.94 -15.43
CA VAL A 163 -0.44 17.30 -15.86
C VAL A 163 -1.89 17.35 -16.31
N ILE A 164 -2.68 18.20 -15.64
CA ILE A 164 -4.07 18.47 -15.98
C ILE A 164 -4.17 19.84 -16.62
N ASN A 165 -4.67 19.89 -17.86
CA ASN A 165 -5.01 21.15 -18.51
C ASN A 165 -6.31 21.71 -17.91
N THR A 166 -6.25 22.95 -17.44
CA THR A 166 -7.38 23.65 -16.83
C THR A 166 -7.63 25.00 -17.52
N PRO A 167 -8.90 25.43 -17.69
CA PRO A 167 -9.18 26.75 -18.26
C PRO A 167 -8.62 27.90 -17.43
N THR A 168 -8.62 27.78 -16.10
CA THR A 168 -8.25 28.86 -15.18
C THR A 168 -6.75 28.93 -14.93
N TYR A 169 -6.07 27.79 -14.83
CA TYR A 169 -4.68 27.73 -14.38
C TYR A 169 -3.72 27.25 -15.48
N GLY A 170 -4.21 26.95 -16.68
CA GLY A 170 -3.44 26.28 -17.73
C GLY A 170 -3.07 24.86 -17.31
N ASP A 171 -1.89 24.43 -17.71
CA ASP A 171 -1.34 23.14 -17.29
C ASP A 171 -0.96 23.18 -15.80
N VAL A 172 -1.46 22.21 -15.05
CA VAL A 172 -1.19 22.02 -13.63
C VAL A 172 -0.67 20.62 -13.40
N GLU A 173 0.57 20.49 -12.93
CA GLU A 173 1.05 19.24 -12.40
C GLU A 173 0.42 19.01 -11.01
N ILE A 174 -0.19 17.85 -10.79
CA ILE A 174 -0.92 17.52 -9.55
C ILE A 174 -0.30 16.42 -8.69
N ASN A 175 0.70 15.68 -9.16
CA ASN A 175 1.24 14.52 -8.47
C ASN A 175 2.57 14.76 -7.75
N LEU A 176 3.29 15.84 -8.05
CA LEU A 176 4.58 16.16 -7.44
C LEU A 176 4.47 17.41 -6.59
N PRO A 177 4.80 17.36 -5.28
CA PRO A 177 4.64 18.52 -4.40
C PRO A 177 5.37 19.78 -4.89
N ILE A 178 6.56 19.62 -5.49
CA ILE A 178 7.36 20.74 -5.98
C ILE A 178 6.60 21.66 -6.95
N SER A 179 5.61 21.15 -7.68
CA SER A 179 4.88 21.91 -8.71
C SER A 179 4.14 23.13 -8.16
N SER A 180 3.62 23.04 -6.93
CA SER A 180 2.95 24.17 -6.27
C SER A 180 3.94 25.27 -5.88
N PHE A 181 5.15 24.90 -5.46
CA PHE A 181 6.21 25.87 -5.21
C PHE A 181 6.64 26.56 -6.52
N GLU A 182 6.75 25.82 -7.62
CA GLU A 182 7.09 26.41 -8.93
C GLU A 182 6.05 27.45 -9.37
N LYS A 183 4.78 27.23 -9.04
CA LYS A 183 3.69 28.13 -9.39
C LYS A 183 3.58 29.34 -8.46
N PHE A 184 3.68 29.13 -7.14
CA PHE A 184 3.45 30.18 -6.15
C PHE A 184 4.71 30.98 -5.80
N THR A 185 5.87 30.34 -5.83
CA THR A 185 7.15 30.87 -5.36
C THR A 185 8.33 30.30 -6.18
N PRO A 186 8.50 30.67 -7.47
CA PRO A 186 9.48 30.06 -8.36
C PRO A 186 10.93 30.09 -7.83
N SER A 187 11.34 31.17 -7.18
CA SER A 187 12.69 31.31 -6.59
C SER A 187 12.94 30.32 -5.45
N LEU A 188 11.94 30.10 -4.60
CA LEU A 188 11.99 29.10 -3.53
C LEU A 188 12.03 27.69 -4.13
N ALA A 189 11.22 27.41 -5.16
CA ALA A 189 11.23 26.12 -5.84
C ALA A 189 12.60 25.75 -6.40
N LEU A 190 13.30 26.70 -7.03
CA LEU A 190 14.67 26.50 -7.51
C LEU A 190 15.64 26.14 -6.38
N SER A 191 15.55 26.83 -5.25
CA SER A 191 16.39 26.56 -4.07
C SER A 191 16.11 25.17 -3.48
N LEU A 192 14.83 24.80 -3.39
CA LEU A 192 14.40 23.49 -2.92
C LEU A 192 14.89 22.36 -3.84
N LYS A 193 14.77 22.51 -5.16
CA LYS A 193 15.23 21.53 -6.16
C LYS A 193 16.75 21.32 -6.16
N ALA A 194 17.52 22.35 -5.80
CA ALA A 194 18.97 22.28 -5.73
C ALA A 194 19.49 21.69 -4.40
N SER A 195 18.59 21.29 -3.49
CA SER A 195 18.92 20.88 -2.12
C SER A 195 18.57 19.42 -1.83
N ASN A 196 18.84 18.99 -0.60
CA ASN A 196 18.44 17.67 -0.10
C ASN A 196 16.91 17.53 0.01
N ALA A 197 16.13 18.62 -0.06
CA ALA A 197 14.68 18.57 -0.08
C ALA A 197 14.10 18.12 -1.44
N ALA A 198 14.93 18.03 -2.49
CA ALA A 198 14.47 17.69 -3.83
C ALA A 198 13.80 16.31 -3.90
N GLU A 199 14.32 15.31 -3.19
CA GLU A 199 13.76 13.96 -3.15
C GLU A 199 12.39 13.93 -2.48
N LEU A 200 12.28 14.57 -1.30
CA LEU A 200 11.02 14.73 -0.57
C LEU A 200 9.96 15.41 -1.45
N LEU A 201 10.34 16.46 -2.18
CA LEU A 201 9.44 17.23 -3.02
C LEU A 201 9.16 16.61 -4.40
N SER A 202 9.87 15.53 -4.73
CA SER A 202 9.65 14.71 -5.94
C SER A 202 8.96 13.38 -5.63
N THR A 203 8.70 13.09 -4.36
CA THR A 203 7.91 11.94 -3.95
C THR A 203 6.46 12.18 -4.35
N ARG A 204 5.86 11.23 -5.08
CA ARG A 204 4.49 11.37 -5.61
C ARG A 204 3.45 11.54 -4.51
N LEU A 205 2.36 12.24 -4.82
CA LEU A 205 1.22 12.48 -3.93
C LEU A 205 0.17 11.37 -4.04
N MET A 206 -0.08 10.88 -5.26
CA MET A 206 -1.00 9.77 -5.52
C MET A 206 -0.30 8.44 -5.26
N ASP A 207 -0.09 8.14 -3.99
CA ASP A 207 0.50 6.91 -3.50
C ASP A 207 -0.47 6.17 -2.57
N GLY A 208 -0.98 5.03 -3.03
CA GLY A 208 -1.84 4.13 -2.25
C GLY A 208 -1.16 2.80 -1.91
N ASP A 209 0.16 2.67 -2.15
CA ASP A 209 0.87 1.39 -2.06
C ASP A 209 0.75 0.75 -0.67
N GLU A 210 0.67 1.56 0.41
CA GLU A 210 0.50 1.06 1.78
C GLU A 210 -0.79 0.25 1.95
N ILE A 211 -1.89 0.66 1.28
CA ILE A 211 -3.17 -0.05 1.31
C ILE A 211 -3.03 -1.42 0.61
N LYS A 212 -2.29 -1.49 -0.49
CA LYS A 212 -2.02 -2.75 -1.20
C LYS A 212 -1.07 -3.65 -0.41
N ALA A 213 -0.05 -3.07 0.21
CA ALA A 213 0.98 -3.80 0.94
C ALA A 213 0.45 -4.47 2.21
N GLN A 214 -0.63 -3.95 2.80
CA GLN A 214 -1.34 -4.61 3.90
C GLN A 214 -2.18 -5.78 3.36
N PRO A 215 -1.89 -7.04 3.76
CA PRO A 215 -2.73 -8.17 3.41
C PRO A 215 -4.15 -7.98 3.96
N ILE A 216 -5.17 -8.31 3.18
CA ILE A 216 -6.59 -8.22 3.57
C ILE A 216 -6.87 -9.12 4.79
N GLY A 217 -6.05 -10.16 4.99
CA GLY A 217 -6.07 -10.98 6.21
C GLY A 217 -5.85 -10.21 7.52
N ASN A 218 -5.20 -9.05 7.46
CA ASN A 218 -4.94 -8.19 8.63
C ASN A 218 -6.03 -7.13 8.84
N TRP A 219 -6.90 -6.91 7.85
CA TRP A 219 -7.97 -5.92 7.91
C TRP A 219 -9.07 -6.41 8.86
N HIS A 220 -9.71 -5.46 9.54
CA HIS A 220 -10.86 -5.74 10.37
C HIS A 220 -12.06 -6.11 9.49
N PHE A 221 -12.80 -7.15 9.88
CA PHE A 221 -13.94 -7.67 9.14
C PHE A 221 -15.22 -7.55 9.97
N LEU A 222 -16.23 -6.91 9.39
CA LEU A 222 -17.59 -6.84 9.92
C LEU A 222 -18.57 -7.43 8.92
N PHE A 223 -19.54 -8.18 9.43
CA PHE A 223 -20.65 -8.69 8.65
C PHE A 223 -21.96 -8.16 9.22
N ASP A 224 -22.72 -7.44 8.40
CA ASP A 224 -24.07 -7.00 8.73
C ASP A 224 -25.11 -7.93 8.06
N PRO A 225 -25.74 -8.85 8.82
CA PRO A 225 -26.77 -9.73 8.31
C PRO A 225 -28.13 -9.04 8.14
N THR A 226 -28.30 -7.80 8.62
CA THR A 226 -29.58 -7.08 8.61
C THR A 226 -29.72 -6.15 7.41
N GLY A 227 -28.60 -5.76 6.80
CA GLY A 227 -28.58 -4.84 5.66
C GLY A 227 -29.11 -3.46 5.98
N ILE A 228 -29.03 -3.04 7.25
CA ILE A 228 -29.47 -1.71 7.70
C ILE A 228 -28.24 -0.79 7.73
N GLY A 229 -27.63 -0.60 6.55
CA GLY A 229 -26.70 0.50 6.34
C GLY A 229 -27.50 1.79 6.28
N VAL A 230 -27.27 2.71 7.23
CA VAL A 230 -27.94 4.03 7.27
C VAL A 230 -27.75 4.85 5.98
N ASP A 231 -26.77 4.52 5.13
CA ASP A 231 -26.48 5.17 3.85
C ASP A 231 -26.90 4.37 2.60
N ALA A 232 -27.37 3.13 2.74
CA ALA A 232 -27.66 2.25 1.60
C ALA A 232 -28.82 2.76 0.71
N LYS A 233 -29.77 3.51 1.28
CA LYS A 233 -30.86 4.14 0.53
C LYS A 233 -30.42 5.26 -0.42
N GLN A 234 -29.30 5.94 -0.12
CA GLN A 234 -28.81 7.05 -0.95
C GLN A 234 -28.25 6.55 -2.30
N TYR A 235 -27.88 5.28 -2.37
CA TYR A 235 -27.33 4.62 -3.56
C TYR A 235 -28.32 3.63 -4.21
N GLY A 236 -29.58 3.62 -3.78
CA GLY A 236 -30.65 2.83 -4.41
C GLY A 236 -30.78 1.38 -3.93
N PHE A 237 -30.20 1.01 -2.78
CA PHE A 237 -30.23 -0.37 -2.31
C PHE A 237 -31.50 -0.71 -1.49
N GLU A 238 -32.04 -1.92 -1.69
CA GLU A 238 -33.19 -2.43 -0.95
C GLU A 238 -32.79 -2.97 0.44
N THR A 239 -33.71 -2.81 1.41
CA THR A 239 -33.54 -3.27 2.80
C THR A 239 -33.57 -4.80 2.83
N GLY A 240 -32.61 -5.43 3.53
CA GLY A 240 -32.48 -6.89 3.61
C GLY A 240 -31.28 -7.49 2.86
N THR A 241 -30.42 -6.65 2.27
CA THR A 241 -29.20 -7.09 1.58
C THR A 241 -28.04 -7.18 2.57
N VAL A 242 -27.44 -8.35 2.75
CA VAL A 242 -26.30 -8.52 3.69
C VAL A 242 -25.06 -7.81 3.16
N ILE A 243 -24.21 -7.28 4.06
CA ILE A 243 -22.99 -6.53 3.70
C ILE A 243 -21.78 -7.08 4.45
N SER A 244 -20.68 -7.21 3.73
CA SER A 244 -19.36 -7.54 4.27
C SER A 244 -18.43 -6.34 4.17
N SER A 245 -17.93 -5.85 5.29
CA SER A 245 -17.07 -4.67 5.36
C SER A 245 -15.67 -5.06 5.82
N PHE A 246 -14.66 -4.64 5.06
CA PHE A 246 -13.25 -4.80 5.38
C PHE A 246 -12.62 -3.42 5.59
N THR A 247 -12.08 -3.17 6.78
CA THR A 247 -11.47 -1.88 7.13
C THR A 247 -10.03 -2.04 7.59
N MET A 248 -9.16 -1.09 7.22
CA MET A 248 -7.81 -0.93 7.76
C MET A 248 -7.53 0.53 8.11
N GLY A 249 -6.50 0.75 8.93
CA GLY A 249 -6.15 2.09 9.42
C GLY A 249 -6.76 2.40 10.79
N GLU A 250 -7.18 1.37 11.52
CA GLU A 250 -7.57 1.47 12.93
C GLU A 250 -6.44 0.87 13.78
N SER A 251 -5.89 1.67 14.70
CA SER A 251 -4.84 1.16 15.61
C SER A 251 -5.34 -0.09 16.33
N SER A 252 -4.78 -1.24 15.98
CA SER A 252 -5.16 -2.54 16.52
C SER A 252 -3.91 -3.36 16.85
N ILE A 253 -4.08 -4.41 17.67
CA ILE A 253 -2.96 -5.33 17.99
C ILE A 253 -2.44 -6.04 16.72
N ARG A 254 -3.27 -6.17 15.67
CA ARG A 254 -2.91 -6.81 14.39
C ARG A 254 -2.24 -5.84 13.41
N GLU A 255 -2.72 -4.60 13.34
CA GLU A 255 -2.19 -3.56 12.45
C GLU A 255 -0.94 -2.87 13.03
N GLY A 256 -0.76 -2.93 14.35
CA GLY A 256 0.29 -2.21 15.05
C GLY A 256 -0.07 -0.75 15.31
N LEU A 257 0.90 0.02 15.81
CA LEU A 257 0.67 1.43 16.13
C LEU A 257 0.83 2.27 14.86
N ILE A 258 -0.27 2.85 14.41
CA ILE A 258 -0.30 3.82 13.30
C ILE A 258 0.47 5.08 13.72
N ARG A 259 1.47 5.45 12.93
CA ARG A 259 2.28 6.66 13.16
C ARG A 259 2.28 7.52 11.92
N GLU A 260 2.24 8.82 12.15
CA GLU A 260 2.56 9.80 11.12
C GLU A 260 3.97 9.53 10.58
N GLN A 261 4.07 9.49 9.26
CA GLN A 261 5.33 9.47 8.53
C GLN A 261 5.81 10.91 8.40
N ILE A 262 6.98 11.17 8.99
CA ILE A 262 7.59 12.49 9.01
C ILE A 262 8.92 12.38 8.26
N HIS A 263 9.02 13.11 7.16
CA HIS A 263 10.24 13.21 6.37
C HIS A 263 10.81 14.61 6.50
N GLN A 264 12.11 14.71 6.79
CA GLN A 264 12.77 15.99 7.00
C GLN A 264 13.96 16.15 6.07
N ALA A 265 14.12 17.36 5.56
CA ALA A 265 15.27 17.76 4.77
C ALA A 265 15.61 19.22 5.07
N VAL A 266 16.82 19.63 4.72
CA VAL A 266 17.25 21.03 4.83
C VAL A 266 17.59 21.57 3.45
N PHE A 267 17.41 22.88 3.30
CA PHE A 267 17.93 23.62 2.15
C PHE A 267 18.55 24.92 2.60
N ASP A 268 19.56 25.35 1.85
CA ASP A 268 20.24 26.62 2.07
C ASP A 268 19.72 27.66 1.06
N SER A 269 19.41 28.85 1.58
CA SER A 269 19.10 30.05 0.80
C SER A 269 19.92 31.21 1.39
N ASP A 270 19.30 32.22 1.99
CA ASP A 270 19.98 33.21 2.83
C ASP A 270 20.39 32.64 4.20
N LYS A 271 19.68 31.60 4.63
CA LYS A 271 19.97 30.76 5.80
C LYS A 271 19.61 29.32 5.48
N GLN A 272 19.95 28.42 6.39
CA GLN A 272 19.47 27.04 6.36
C GLN A 272 18.05 26.98 6.94
N TYR A 273 17.13 26.35 6.21
CA TYR A 273 15.75 26.15 6.62
C TYR A 273 15.40 24.66 6.66
N LEU A 274 14.50 24.28 7.57
CA LEU A 274 14.00 22.91 7.71
C LEU A 274 12.71 22.74 6.91
N VAL A 275 12.69 21.72 6.05
CA VAL A 275 11.50 21.25 5.32
C VAL A 275 11.02 19.97 5.99
N THR A 276 9.73 19.89 6.29
CA THR A 276 9.09 18.69 6.85
C THR A 276 7.88 18.30 6.02
N SER A 277 7.84 17.06 5.52
CA SER A 277 6.64 16.42 4.98
C SER A 277 5.91 15.73 6.13
N PHE A 278 4.60 15.92 6.19
CA PHE A 278 3.70 15.23 7.11
C PHE A 278 2.69 14.41 6.32
N GLU A 279 2.67 13.12 6.63
CA GLU A 279 1.78 12.12 6.04
C GLU A 279 1.25 11.24 7.17
N SER A 280 -0.05 10.99 7.20
CA SER A 280 -0.61 9.96 8.08
C SER A 280 -0.51 8.59 7.41
N SER A 281 -0.78 7.49 8.13
CA SER A 281 -0.86 6.19 7.46
C SER A 281 -2.06 6.13 6.50
N GLY A 282 -1.98 5.26 5.50
CA GLY A 282 -3.13 4.92 4.68
C GLY A 282 -4.27 4.30 5.51
N ASN A 283 -5.50 4.52 5.07
CA ASN A 283 -6.68 3.82 5.56
C ASN A 283 -7.57 3.38 4.40
N ALA A 284 -8.37 2.35 4.62
CA ALA A 284 -9.27 1.84 3.58
C ALA A 284 -10.52 1.20 4.16
N SER A 285 -11.62 1.32 3.43
CA SER A 285 -12.89 0.62 3.65
C SER A 285 -13.37 0.04 2.33
N ILE A 286 -13.57 -1.28 2.30
CA ILE A 286 -14.16 -2.01 1.19
C ILE A 286 -15.45 -2.66 1.70
N ASP A 287 -16.58 -2.17 1.20
CA ASP A 287 -17.89 -2.75 1.45
C ASP A 287 -18.33 -3.58 0.26
N ILE A 288 -18.74 -4.82 0.53
CA ILE A 288 -19.15 -5.78 -0.50
C ILE A 288 -20.58 -6.20 -0.21
N ILE A 289 -21.43 -6.07 -1.21
CA ILE A 289 -22.80 -6.56 -1.16
C ILE A 289 -22.76 -8.10 -1.22
N GLY A 290 -23.26 -8.75 -0.16
CA GLY A 290 -23.17 -10.19 0.05
C GLY A 290 -22.26 -10.57 1.22
N PHE A 291 -22.15 -11.88 1.45
CA PHE A 291 -21.17 -12.45 2.36
C PHE A 291 -19.87 -12.69 1.60
N ALA A 292 -18.83 -11.95 1.94
CA ALA A 292 -17.54 -12.03 1.29
C ALA A 292 -16.51 -12.70 2.20
N ASN A 293 -15.70 -13.59 1.62
CA ASN A 293 -14.51 -14.13 2.27
C ASN A 293 -13.29 -13.79 1.44
N ARG A 294 -12.18 -13.51 2.11
CA ARG A 294 -10.88 -13.38 1.49
C ARG A 294 -10.36 -14.76 1.07
N ASP A 295 -9.67 -14.82 -0.05
CA ASP A 295 -8.90 -15.99 -0.49
C ASP A 295 -7.67 -15.51 -1.28
N VAL A 296 -6.77 -16.43 -1.61
CA VAL A 296 -5.59 -16.18 -2.42
C VAL A 296 -5.64 -17.03 -3.68
N LEU A 297 -5.47 -16.37 -4.82
CA LEU A 297 -5.38 -16.97 -6.12
C LEU A 297 -4.00 -16.72 -6.73
N GLY A 298 -3.12 -17.72 -6.62
CA GLY A 298 -1.72 -17.55 -7.00
C GLY A 298 -1.04 -16.60 -6.02
N ASP A 299 -0.59 -15.45 -6.51
CA ASP A 299 -0.02 -14.37 -5.69
C ASP A 299 -1.03 -13.22 -5.43
N SER A 300 -2.24 -13.31 -6.01
CA SER A 300 -3.29 -12.30 -5.93
C SER A 300 -4.23 -12.57 -4.75
N GLU A 301 -4.57 -11.53 -3.99
CA GLU A 301 -5.66 -11.62 -3.01
C GLU A 301 -6.99 -11.36 -3.72
N ILE A 302 -8.02 -12.13 -3.38
CA ILE A 302 -9.34 -12.06 -3.98
C ILE A 302 -10.44 -12.13 -2.92
N PHE A 303 -11.65 -11.72 -3.29
CA PHE A 303 -12.85 -12.03 -2.51
C PHE A 303 -13.70 -13.07 -3.21
N GLY A 304 -14.17 -14.09 -2.49
CA GLY A 304 -15.29 -14.91 -2.93
C GLY A 304 -16.56 -14.49 -2.20
N VAL A 305 -17.60 -14.17 -2.97
CA VAL A 305 -18.82 -13.55 -2.48
C VAL A 305 -20.03 -14.45 -2.76
N THR A 306 -20.83 -14.70 -1.73
CA THR A 306 -22.12 -15.37 -1.82
C THR A 306 -23.26 -14.42 -1.45
N PRO A 307 -24.49 -14.60 -1.97
CA PRO A 307 -25.60 -13.71 -1.64
C PRO A 307 -25.98 -13.69 -0.15
N THR A 308 -25.76 -14.79 0.55
CA THR A 308 -26.05 -14.95 1.98
C THR A 308 -24.90 -15.59 2.72
N ALA A 309 -24.85 -15.40 4.05
CA ALA A 309 -23.94 -16.13 4.89
C ALA A 309 -24.24 -17.64 4.86
N PRO A 310 -23.21 -18.50 4.98
CA PRO A 310 -23.34 -19.94 5.11
C PRO A 310 -24.12 -20.34 6.36
N GLU A 311 -24.83 -21.48 6.29
CA GLU A 311 -25.48 -22.07 7.46
C GLU A 311 -24.46 -22.34 8.58
N GLY A 312 -24.77 -21.91 9.79
CA GLY A 312 -23.89 -22.08 10.96
C GLY A 312 -22.82 -21.00 11.13
N TYR A 313 -22.82 -19.93 10.33
CA TYR A 313 -21.97 -18.77 10.57
C TYR A 313 -22.35 -18.09 11.90
N ALA A 314 -21.57 -18.35 12.94
CA ALA A 314 -21.60 -17.60 14.18
C ALA A 314 -20.47 -16.55 14.14
N SER A 315 -20.80 -15.31 14.50
CA SER A 315 -19.84 -14.21 14.65
C SER A 315 -18.83 -14.51 15.77
N THR A 316 -17.84 -15.34 15.46
CA THR A 316 -16.73 -15.59 16.39
C THR A 316 -15.57 -14.71 15.99
N SER A 317 -15.07 -13.94 16.95
CA SER A 317 -13.88 -13.08 16.87
C SER A 317 -12.57 -13.86 16.63
N ALA A 318 -12.65 -15.15 16.30
CA ALA A 318 -11.55 -16.11 16.21
C ALA A 318 -11.29 -16.69 14.80
N GLY A 319 -12.12 -16.41 13.80
CA GLY A 319 -11.73 -16.59 12.38
C GLY A 319 -11.41 -18.02 11.92
N GLU A 320 -12.12 -19.04 12.42
CA GLU A 320 -12.07 -20.39 11.82
C GLU A 320 -13.39 -20.71 11.10
N PHE A 321 -13.26 -21.12 9.83
CA PHE A 321 -14.30 -21.11 8.80
C PHE A 321 -14.88 -22.50 8.48
N PRO A 322 -16.10 -22.60 7.93
CA PRO A 322 -16.63 -23.84 7.36
C PRO A 322 -15.83 -24.27 6.11
N ALA A 323 -15.27 -25.48 6.14
CA ALA A 323 -14.37 -25.99 5.10
C ALA A 323 -14.97 -26.03 3.67
N PHE A 324 -16.29 -26.16 3.53
CA PHE A 324 -16.94 -26.24 2.21
C PHE A 324 -16.76 -24.97 1.36
N ILE A 325 -16.77 -23.79 1.99
CA ILE A 325 -16.58 -22.51 1.28
C ILE A 325 -15.14 -22.41 0.79
N LEU A 326 -14.17 -22.80 1.63
CA LEU A 326 -12.76 -22.84 1.28
C LEU A 326 -12.51 -23.80 0.10
N TYR A 327 -13.20 -24.96 0.06
CA TYR A 327 -13.09 -25.88 -1.06
C TYR A 327 -13.78 -25.36 -2.34
N GLY A 328 -14.94 -24.71 -2.22
CA GLY A 328 -15.63 -24.07 -3.35
C GLY A 328 -14.80 -22.92 -3.94
N MET A 329 -14.20 -22.10 -3.09
CA MET A 329 -13.28 -21.02 -3.49
C MET A 329 -12.01 -21.60 -4.12
N ALA A 330 -11.36 -22.60 -3.53
CA ALA A 330 -10.15 -23.22 -4.08
C ALA A 330 -10.37 -23.84 -5.48
N GLY A 331 -11.52 -24.50 -5.71
CA GLY A 331 -11.87 -25.05 -7.02
C GLY A 331 -12.10 -23.97 -8.09
N MET A 332 -12.66 -22.83 -7.69
CA MET A 332 -12.94 -21.70 -8.58
C MET A 332 -11.69 -20.82 -8.81
N ALA A 333 -10.88 -20.64 -7.78
CA ALA A 333 -9.60 -19.97 -7.80
C ALA A 333 -8.67 -20.66 -8.82
N ALA A 334 -8.55 -21.99 -8.78
CA ALA A 334 -7.77 -22.75 -9.77
C ALA A 334 -8.15 -22.43 -11.23
N MET A 335 -9.42 -22.12 -11.52
CA MET A 335 -9.86 -21.69 -12.86
C MET A 335 -9.54 -20.22 -13.17
N GLY A 336 -9.69 -19.31 -12.20
CA GLY A 336 -9.34 -17.89 -12.36
C GLY A 336 -7.84 -17.68 -12.58
N GLY A 337 -6.99 -18.46 -11.90
CA GLY A 337 -5.52 -18.35 -12.00
C GLY A 337 -5.02 -18.68 -13.40
N VAL A 338 -5.68 -19.62 -14.08
CA VAL A 338 -5.42 -19.92 -15.49
C VAL A 338 -5.75 -18.72 -16.39
N ALA A 339 -6.82 -17.98 -16.10
CA ALA A 339 -7.19 -16.79 -16.89
C ALA A 339 -6.16 -15.65 -16.72
N ILE A 340 -5.75 -15.36 -15.48
CA ILE A 340 -4.71 -14.35 -15.18
C ILE A 340 -3.36 -14.76 -15.80
N PHE A 341 -2.99 -16.04 -15.70
CA PHE A 341 -1.79 -16.58 -16.34
C PHE A 341 -1.80 -16.39 -17.86
N ILE A 342 -2.94 -16.61 -18.52
CA ILE A 342 -3.07 -16.40 -19.97
C ILE A 342 -2.96 -14.92 -20.35
N ILE A 343 -3.55 -14.01 -19.56
CA ILE A 343 -3.44 -12.56 -19.79
C ILE A 343 -2.00 -12.09 -19.59
N SER A 344 -1.33 -12.53 -18.54
CA SER A 344 0.09 -12.22 -18.27
C SER A 344 1.00 -12.74 -19.39
N GLN A 345 0.78 -13.96 -19.90
CA GLN A 345 1.50 -14.49 -21.06
C GLN A 345 1.28 -13.67 -22.33
N ARG A 346 0.05 -13.20 -22.58
CA ARG A 346 -0.26 -12.35 -23.74
C ARG A 346 0.44 -11.00 -23.64
N LYS A 347 0.58 -10.45 -22.43
CA LYS A 347 1.29 -9.19 -22.18
C LYS A 347 2.80 -9.35 -22.39
N LEU A 348 3.41 -10.39 -21.83
CA LEU A 348 4.83 -10.73 -22.05
C LEU A 348 5.16 -10.90 -23.55
N ARG A 349 4.25 -11.49 -24.33
CA ARG A 349 4.43 -11.64 -25.78
C ARG A 349 4.28 -10.34 -26.57
N LYS A 350 3.55 -9.34 -26.06
CA LYS A 350 3.41 -8.02 -26.70
C LYS A 350 4.60 -7.10 -26.38
N GLU A 351 5.21 -7.22 -25.21
CA GLU A 351 6.38 -6.44 -24.78
C GLU A 351 7.72 -7.09 -25.19
N GLY A 352 7.73 -8.38 -25.55
CA GLY A 352 8.92 -9.20 -25.81
C GLY A 352 9.67 -8.99 -27.13
N LYS A 353 9.67 -7.80 -27.75
CA LYS A 353 10.52 -7.54 -28.94
C LYS A 353 11.92 -6.99 -28.62
N ASN A 354 12.21 -6.63 -27.37
CA ASN A 354 13.52 -6.09 -26.95
C ASN A 354 14.01 -6.58 -25.57
N LEU A 355 13.63 -7.79 -25.15
CA LEU A 355 14.31 -8.41 -24.01
C LEU A 355 15.57 -9.11 -24.53
N GLN A 356 16.70 -8.41 -24.50
CA GLN A 356 18.00 -9.08 -24.58
C GLN A 356 18.11 -9.99 -23.36
N GLN A 357 18.28 -11.29 -23.62
CA GLN A 357 18.53 -12.31 -22.61
C GLN A 357 19.85 -11.97 -21.89
N ILE A 358 19.76 -11.33 -20.73
CA ILE A 358 20.84 -11.28 -19.73
C ILE A 358 20.71 -12.55 -18.88
N GLY A 359 21.10 -13.68 -19.46
CA GLY A 359 21.03 -14.99 -18.82
C GLY A 359 21.78 -16.02 -19.64
N ILE A 360 22.37 -17.00 -18.97
CA ILE A 360 23.18 -18.06 -19.60
C ILE A 360 22.34 -18.76 -20.68
N ASP A 361 22.91 -18.90 -21.87
CA ASP A 361 22.30 -19.59 -22.99
C ASP A 361 22.01 -21.06 -22.59
N PRO A 362 20.77 -21.55 -22.70
CA PRO A 362 20.41 -22.93 -22.33
C PRO A 362 21.23 -24.00 -23.06
N THR A 363 21.82 -23.67 -24.21
CA THR A 363 22.71 -24.56 -24.96
C THR A 363 24.09 -24.76 -24.28
N GLN A 364 24.42 -23.94 -23.28
CA GLN A 364 25.66 -24.01 -22.49
C GLN A 364 25.47 -24.74 -21.15
N LEU A 365 24.31 -25.36 -20.91
CA LEU A 365 24.05 -26.17 -19.72
C LEU A 365 24.21 -27.64 -20.06
N THR A 366 25.11 -28.34 -19.35
CA THR A 366 25.21 -29.80 -19.42
C THR A 366 24.78 -30.41 -18.09
N SER A 367 23.91 -31.42 -18.16
CA SER A 367 23.47 -32.18 -17.00
C SER A 367 24.49 -33.27 -16.68
N VAL A 368 25.05 -33.27 -15.48
CA VAL A 368 25.88 -34.37 -14.99
C VAL A 368 25.02 -35.25 -14.09
N GLN A 369 24.99 -36.56 -14.37
CA GLN A 369 24.23 -37.53 -13.60
C GLN A 369 25.05 -37.94 -12.37
N THR A 370 24.60 -37.59 -11.16
CA THR A 370 25.32 -37.93 -9.92
C THR A 370 25.20 -39.44 -9.63
N SER A 371 26.31 -40.16 -9.85
CA SER A 371 26.70 -41.49 -9.35
C SER A 371 25.69 -42.65 -9.36
N ALA A 372 26.00 -43.69 -10.13
CA ALA A 372 25.46 -45.04 -9.98
C ALA A 372 26.42 -45.91 -9.14
N SER A 373 26.29 -45.90 -7.81
CA SER A 373 26.89 -46.95 -6.96
C SER A 373 26.29 -47.01 -5.54
N SER A 374 25.06 -47.49 -5.41
CA SER A 374 24.48 -48.14 -4.22
C SER A 374 22.95 -48.16 -4.37
N ARG A 375 22.30 -49.33 -4.23
CA ARG A 375 20.87 -49.53 -4.49
C ARG A 375 19.98 -48.89 -3.41
N GLY A 376 19.71 -47.58 -3.51
CA GLY A 376 18.68 -46.89 -2.71
C GLY A 376 18.37 -45.49 -3.26
N TYR A 377 17.08 -45.16 -3.36
CA TYR A 377 16.44 -43.88 -3.75
C TYR A 377 17.22 -42.89 -4.63
N GLN A 378 16.81 -42.75 -5.92
CA GLN A 378 17.20 -41.63 -6.79
C GLN A 378 16.39 -40.38 -6.44
N THR A 379 17.07 -39.28 -6.07
CA THR A 379 16.45 -37.94 -6.00
C THR A 379 16.56 -37.25 -7.36
N VAL A 380 15.45 -36.68 -7.87
CA VAL A 380 15.41 -35.87 -9.11
C VAL A 380 15.95 -34.46 -8.84
N ARG A 381 17.20 -34.37 -8.37
CA ARG A 381 17.98 -33.12 -8.39
C ARG A 381 19.15 -33.34 -9.32
N GLY A 382 18.97 -32.97 -10.59
CA GLY A 382 20.09 -32.75 -11.49
C GLY A 382 20.67 -31.37 -11.20
N GLU A 383 21.96 -31.30 -10.92
CA GLU A 383 22.68 -30.04 -10.86
C GLU A 383 23.12 -29.69 -12.28
N ALA A 384 22.80 -28.48 -12.75
CA ALA A 384 23.22 -27.98 -14.05
C ALA A 384 24.56 -27.26 -13.89
N GLN A 385 25.56 -27.67 -14.66
CA GLN A 385 26.85 -26.99 -14.73
C GLN A 385 27.00 -26.30 -16.10
N VAL A 386 27.59 -25.11 -16.06
CA VAL A 386 27.90 -24.30 -17.24
C VAL A 386 29.13 -24.89 -17.93
N THR A 387 29.06 -25.15 -19.23
CA THR A 387 30.20 -25.65 -20.00
C THR A 387 31.26 -24.56 -20.19
N GLY A 388 32.54 -24.90 -19.99
CA GLY A 388 33.68 -24.02 -20.31
C GLY A 388 34.42 -23.35 -19.15
N LEU A 389 34.19 -23.74 -17.90
CA LEU A 389 34.92 -23.24 -16.72
C LEU A 389 35.96 -24.24 -16.18
N GLU A 390 36.79 -24.83 -17.05
CA GLU A 390 37.86 -25.76 -16.64
C GLU A 390 38.97 -25.11 -15.79
N ASP A 391 38.98 -23.78 -15.64
CA ASP A 391 40.01 -23.04 -14.89
C ASP A 391 39.58 -22.50 -13.51
N TYR A 392 38.38 -22.83 -13.01
CA TYR A 392 37.93 -22.39 -11.67
C TYR A 392 38.04 -23.48 -10.57
N ASN A 393 38.89 -24.48 -10.77
CA ASN A 393 39.13 -25.59 -9.85
C ASN A 393 40.49 -25.52 -9.13
N GLN A 394 40.94 -24.32 -8.77
CA GLN A 394 42.01 -24.14 -7.80
C GLN A 394 41.56 -23.14 -6.75
N HIS A 395 40.82 -23.62 -5.74
CA HIS A 395 41.11 -23.38 -4.32
C HIS A 395 40.17 -24.27 -3.48
N ARG A 396 40.77 -25.27 -2.85
CA ARG A 396 40.12 -26.31 -2.04
C ARG A 396 40.08 -25.88 -0.57
N SER A 397 39.01 -26.33 0.09
CA SER A 397 38.92 -26.77 1.50
C SER A 397 38.84 -25.71 2.60
N TYR A 398 37.79 -25.80 3.43
CA TYR A 398 37.97 -26.06 4.85
C TYR A 398 36.64 -26.52 5.49
N TYR A 399 36.68 -27.67 6.18
CA TYR A 399 35.63 -28.30 7.01
C TYR A 399 34.57 -29.17 6.31
N ASP A 400 35.02 -30.30 5.75
CA ASP A 400 34.37 -31.59 6.00
C ASP A 400 34.98 -32.14 7.30
N GLU A 401 34.23 -32.16 8.41
CA GLU A 401 34.48 -33.11 9.49
C GLU A 401 33.15 -33.68 10.00
N GLU A 402 33.12 -35.01 9.98
CA GLU A 402 32.05 -35.94 10.29
C GLU A 402 31.62 -35.86 11.78
N LYS A 403 30.31 -35.96 12.07
CA LYS A 403 29.71 -36.99 12.97
C LYS A 403 28.18 -36.89 13.14
N PRO A 404 27.50 -38.02 13.42
CA PRO A 404 26.05 -38.19 13.26
C PRO A 404 25.24 -37.82 14.52
N GLN A 405 24.05 -37.24 14.33
CA GLN A 405 23.02 -37.10 15.36
C GLN A 405 21.91 -38.14 15.17
N VAL A 406 21.82 -39.09 16.09
CA VAL A 406 20.58 -39.78 16.45
C VAL A 406 20.61 -40.00 17.96
N GLU A 407 19.62 -39.47 18.69
CA GLU A 407 18.94 -40.24 19.74
C GLU A 407 17.61 -39.57 20.13
N GLU A 408 16.60 -40.41 20.23
CA GLU A 408 15.19 -40.19 20.52
C GLU A 408 14.95 -40.52 22.01
N LYS A 409 14.26 -39.67 22.80
CA LYS A 409 13.17 -40.11 23.72
C LYS A 409 12.52 -39.06 24.64
N SER A 410 11.19 -39.17 24.65
CA SER A 410 10.20 -39.24 25.76
C SER A 410 9.76 -38.01 26.58
N GLU A 411 8.43 -37.83 26.57
CA GLU A 411 7.55 -37.12 27.51
C GLU A 411 7.54 -37.78 28.92
N ASP A 412 7.37 -36.99 30.01
CA ASP A 412 6.11 -36.80 30.77
C ASP A 412 6.33 -36.32 32.26
N LYS A 413 5.79 -35.12 32.61
CA LYS A 413 5.27 -34.58 33.93
C LYS A 413 6.16 -34.36 35.19
N PRO A 414 5.70 -33.60 36.23
CA PRO A 414 4.97 -32.31 36.29
C PRO A 414 5.45 -31.29 37.38
N SER A 415 4.98 -30.03 37.30
CA SER A 415 4.71 -29.03 38.38
C SER A 415 5.79 -28.58 39.39
N SER A 416 6.09 -27.27 39.42
CA SER A 416 6.25 -26.53 40.69
C SER A 416 6.19 -25.00 40.51
N LYS A 417 5.27 -24.36 41.24
CA LYS A 417 5.13 -22.92 41.43
C LYS A 417 6.32 -22.36 42.21
N ARG A 418 6.99 -21.31 41.71
CA ARG A 418 7.35 -20.07 42.44
C ARG A 418 8.32 -19.23 41.61
N GLY A 419 7.91 -17.99 41.33
CA GLY A 419 8.77 -16.96 40.77
C GLY A 419 9.90 -16.60 41.74
N ALA A 420 11.10 -16.45 41.18
CA ALA A 420 12.26 -15.93 41.89
C ALA A 420 12.26 -14.41 41.79
N MET A 421 12.03 -13.71 42.91
CA MET A 421 12.40 -12.30 43.04
C MET A 421 13.92 -12.18 43.28
N PRO A 422 14.59 -11.14 42.73
CA PRO A 422 16.01 -10.91 42.95
C PRO A 422 16.36 -10.57 44.40
N LYS A 423 17.47 -11.10 44.90
CA LYS A 423 18.00 -10.83 46.25
C LYS A 423 18.39 -9.34 46.37
N GLY A 424 17.72 -8.61 47.26
CA GLY A 424 18.14 -7.25 47.67
C GLY A 424 17.02 -6.26 48.01
N PHE A 425 15.75 -6.57 47.78
CA PHE A 425 14.66 -5.62 48.01
C PHE A 425 14.21 -5.58 49.48
N LYS A 426 14.34 -4.41 50.14
CA LYS A 426 13.61 -4.05 51.37
C LYS A 426 12.63 -2.93 51.03
N PRO A 427 11.32 -3.06 51.30
CA PRO A 427 10.39 -1.95 51.18
C PRO A 427 10.42 -1.08 52.45
N GLU A 428 10.66 0.22 52.30
CA GLU A 428 10.37 1.21 53.33
C GLU A 428 8.94 1.76 53.15
N LYS A 429 8.33 2.15 54.27
CA LYS A 429 6.96 2.64 54.42
C LYS A 429 6.78 4.08 53.96
#